data_AF-A0A972IN64-F1
#
_entry.id   AF-A0A972IN64-F1
#
_cell.length_a   1.000
_cell.length_b   1.000
_cell.length_c   1.000
_cell.angle_alpha   90.00
_cell.angle_beta   90.00
_cell.angle_gamma   90.00
#
_symmetry.space_group_name_H-M   'P 1'
#
loop_
_entity.id
_entity.type
_entity.pdbx_description
1 polymer ?
#
loop_
_entity_poly.entity_id
_entity_poly.type
_entity_poly.pdbx_seq_one_letter_code
_entity_poly.pdbx_strand_id
1 'polypeptide(L)'
;QLSAAVNEANGKDTIEVDGGTLLNNETKQITIAGTEVTIRSSNETPFTIDMLQQDRVFEITGGASVTMSRLVITGGAAAAGTHGGGVSITGFSMLTTRHATIASNTANNGGAVYVNYGAFTTIDTTIASNTANNGNGGGVYVTNGTFNADNATIALNTVKGTFRYGGGVYVTNGSFNAINTTITSNTAINSANCGGVYVYTNGSFNAVNTTITTNTAHNQRGNCGGVYVRGGTFTATGTTIASNSAGFGSGVFVDNGTFTAVYATITLNTAIVGGGVYVTNGIFNAIHTTIATNTAIPDDNGDYGNGAGVFVNDGTFTATDSTLIASNTASNNGGGVYLCTSATFNANSITIQGNEAVIGSGGGIYWGAGTINTLTAAWSPKADQQDAFSVSVTGAITVPPDTEHPVQVTGNTAPNNPGTHQMRCE
;
A
#
# COMPACT_ATOMS: atom_id res chain seq x y z
N GLN A 1 -17.78 34.06 10.70
CA GLN A 1 -17.11 32.80 11.08
C GLN A 1 -18.01 31.67 10.60
N LEU A 2 -17.43 30.64 9.99
CA LEU A 2 -18.17 29.47 9.54
C LEU A 2 -18.75 28.69 10.74
N SER A 3 -18.04 28.68 11.87
CA SER A 3 -18.51 28.07 13.12
C SER A 3 -19.86 28.63 13.59
N ALA A 4 -20.07 29.94 13.50
CA ALA A 4 -21.35 30.56 13.85
C ALA A 4 -22.49 30.08 12.94
N ALA A 5 -22.27 30.06 11.63
CA ALA A 5 -23.26 29.55 10.67
C ALA A 5 -23.56 28.05 10.88
N VAL A 6 -22.54 27.25 11.22
CA VAL A 6 -22.70 25.84 11.59
C VAL A 6 -23.55 25.66 12.86
N ASN A 7 -23.34 26.50 13.87
CA ASN A 7 -24.10 26.43 15.12
C ASN A 7 -25.58 26.83 14.96
N GLU A 8 -25.88 27.66 13.96
CA GLU A 8 -27.25 28.07 13.61
C GLU A 8 -27.94 27.08 12.66
N ALA A 9 -27.17 26.24 11.96
CA ALA A 9 -27.69 25.29 11.00
C ALA A 9 -28.51 24.18 11.66
N ASN A 10 -29.72 23.99 11.16
CA ASN A 10 -30.60 22.88 11.48
C ASN A 10 -30.50 21.79 10.41
N GLY A 11 -31.12 20.64 10.67
CA GLY A 11 -31.04 19.50 9.76
C GLY A 11 -31.43 19.85 8.32
N LYS A 12 -30.51 19.57 7.39
CA LYS A 12 -30.58 19.80 5.93
C LYS A 12 -30.30 21.22 5.45
N ASP A 13 -29.87 22.12 6.32
CA ASP A 13 -29.48 23.46 5.89
C ASP A 13 -28.25 23.43 4.97
N THR A 14 -28.16 24.43 4.10
CA THR A 14 -27.03 24.65 3.21
C THR A 14 -26.34 25.97 3.57
N ILE A 15 -25.07 25.89 3.91
CA ILE A 15 -24.18 27.02 4.14
C ILE A 15 -23.40 27.26 2.84
N GLU A 16 -23.63 28.41 2.21
CA GLU A 16 -22.86 28.86 1.05
C GLU A 16 -21.72 29.78 1.51
N VAL A 17 -20.53 29.55 0.97
CA VAL A 17 -19.37 30.42 1.15
C VAL A 17 -18.94 30.94 -0.21
N ASP A 18 -18.68 32.24 -0.32
CA ASP A 18 -18.18 32.80 -1.57
C ASP A 18 -16.84 32.17 -1.97
N GLY A 19 -16.76 31.65 -3.19
CA GLY A 19 -15.54 31.01 -3.67
C GLY A 19 -14.38 32.00 -3.74
N GLY A 20 -13.17 31.51 -3.47
CA GLY A 20 -11.98 32.34 -3.28
C GLY A 20 -11.86 32.99 -1.90
N THR A 21 -12.88 32.89 -1.05
CA THR A 21 -12.81 33.40 0.33
C THR A 21 -11.80 32.61 1.15
N LEU A 22 -10.95 33.33 1.89
CA LEU A 22 -10.09 32.76 2.93
C LEU A 22 -10.73 32.98 4.31
N LEU A 23 -11.05 31.89 4.98
CA LEU A 23 -11.58 31.86 6.34
C LEU A 23 -10.45 31.46 7.30
N ASN A 24 -9.83 32.45 7.94
CA ASN A 24 -8.71 32.27 8.87
C ASN A 24 -8.94 32.95 10.23
N ASN A 25 -10.19 33.23 10.57
CA ASN A 25 -10.62 33.90 11.79
C ASN A 25 -11.26 32.96 12.81
N GLU A 26 -11.24 31.65 12.57
CA GLU A 26 -11.61 30.64 13.56
C GLU A 26 -10.47 30.48 14.56
N THR A 27 -10.80 30.50 15.86
CA THR A 27 -9.82 30.35 16.95
C THR A 27 -9.90 28.97 17.61
N LYS A 28 -10.86 28.15 17.20
CA LYS A 28 -11.11 26.78 17.64
C LYS A 28 -11.63 25.96 16.47
N GLN A 29 -11.50 24.64 16.57
CA GLN A 29 -12.13 23.71 15.63
C GLN A 29 -13.63 23.98 15.42
N ILE A 30 -14.09 23.75 14.19
CA ILE A 30 -15.51 23.79 13.82
C ILE A 30 -16.13 22.43 14.13
N THR A 31 -17.00 22.37 15.12
CA THR A 31 -17.69 21.13 15.52
C THR A 31 -19.07 21.04 14.87
N ILE A 32 -19.35 19.93 14.19
CA ILE A 32 -20.67 19.58 13.65
C ILE A 32 -21.13 18.30 14.36
N ALA A 33 -22.19 18.42 15.17
CA ALA A 33 -22.67 17.33 16.03
C ALA A 33 -24.16 17.05 15.82
N GLY A 34 -24.51 15.79 15.51
CA GLY A 34 -25.91 15.31 15.45
C GLY A 34 -26.83 16.00 14.45
N THR A 35 -26.27 16.71 13.47
CA THR A 35 -27.02 17.44 12.45
C THR A 35 -26.62 17.00 11.03
N GLU A 36 -27.55 17.18 10.10
CA GLU A 36 -27.30 17.04 8.67
C GLU A 36 -27.06 18.43 8.09
N VAL A 37 -25.91 18.67 7.43
CA VAL A 37 -25.61 20.00 6.86
C VAL A 37 -24.79 19.89 5.58
N THR A 38 -25.05 20.79 4.64
CA THR A 38 -24.25 20.97 3.42
C THR A 38 -23.45 22.26 3.49
N ILE A 39 -22.14 22.21 3.23
CA ILE A 39 -21.26 23.38 3.18
C ILE A 39 -20.61 23.43 1.80
N ARG A 40 -20.80 24.51 1.03
CA ARG A 40 -20.30 24.57 -0.34
C ARG A 40 -19.90 25.96 -0.80
N SER A 41 -19.04 26.00 -1.82
CA SER A 41 -18.80 27.23 -2.58
C SER A 41 -20.08 27.72 -3.27
N SER A 42 -20.27 29.04 -3.34
CA SER A 42 -21.35 29.70 -4.08
C SER A 42 -21.11 29.78 -5.59
N ASN A 43 -19.86 29.63 -6.07
CA ASN A 43 -19.49 29.96 -7.45
C ASN A 43 -18.41 29.06 -8.10
N GLU A 44 -18.44 27.76 -7.83
CA GLU A 44 -17.52 26.73 -8.37
C GLU A 44 -16.03 26.89 -8.02
N THR A 45 -15.60 28.07 -7.58
CA THR A 45 -14.24 28.33 -7.10
C THR A 45 -14.11 27.84 -5.67
N PRO A 46 -13.08 27.07 -5.29
CA PRO A 46 -12.93 26.64 -3.91
C PRO A 46 -12.79 27.81 -2.93
N PHE A 47 -13.38 27.70 -1.75
CA PHE A 47 -13.04 28.57 -0.62
C PHE A 47 -12.04 27.85 0.31
N THR A 48 -11.30 28.59 1.12
CA THR A 48 -10.26 28.03 1.99
C THR A 48 -10.62 28.26 3.45
N ILE A 49 -10.48 27.22 4.27
CA ILE A 49 -10.46 27.32 5.73
C ILE A 49 -9.04 27.01 6.19
N ASP A 50 -8.41 27.98 6.83
CA ASP A 50 -7.04 27.88 7.33
C ASP A 50 -7.01 28.15 8.83
N MET A 51 -6.68 27.12 9.63
CA MET A 51 -6.58 27.25 11.08
C MET A 51 -5.24 27.82 11.56
N LEU A 52 -4.30 28.14 10.67
CA LEU A 52 -3.00 28.75 11.00
C LEU A 52 -2.23 27.98 12.11
N GLN A 53 -2.40 26.66 12.13
CA GLN A 53 -1.86 25.73 13.11
C GLN A 53 -2.34 25.98 14.56
N GLN A 54 -3.49 26.63 14.75
CA GLN A 54 -4.03 26.95 16.08
C GLN A 54 -4.83 25.80 16.70
N ASP A 55 -5.59 25.07 15.90
CA ASP A 55 -6.38 23.91 16.32
C ASP A 55 -6.69 23.03 15.09
N ARG A 56 -7.35 21.90 15.30
CA ARG A 56 -7.95 21.10 14.23
C ARG A 56 -8.97 21.93 13.43
N VAL A 57 -9.17 21.64 12.14
CA VAL A 57 -10.17 22.38 11.34
C VAL A 57 -11.60 21.94 11.65
N PHE A 58 -11.90 20.64 11.49
CA PHE A 58 -13.24 20.09 11.69
C PHE A 58 -13.30 18.92 12.66
N GLU A 59 -14.30 18.92 13.52
CA GLU A 59 -14.77 17.74 14.26
C GLU A 59 -16.19 17.39 13.86
N ILE A 60 -16.38 16.20 13.31
CA ILE A 60 -17.68 15.68 12.88
C ILE A 60 -18.06 14.55 13.84
N THR A 61 -19.11 14.73 14.64
CA THR A 61 -19.44 13.81 15.74
C THR A 61 -20.96 13.67 16.01
N GLY A 62 -21.32 12.84 16.99
CA GLY A 62 -22.69 12.71 17.48
C GLY A 62 -23.73 12.25 16.44
N GLY A 63 -23.32 11.49 15.42
CA GLY A 63 -24.20 11.02 14.35
C GLY A 63 -24.46 12.07 13.26
N ALA A 64 -23.59 13.08 13.13
CA ALA A 64 -23.72 14.09 12.09
C ALA A 64 -23.60 13.48 10.68
N SER A 65 -24.28 14.09 9.71
CA SER A 65 -24.20 13.73 8.29
C SER A 65 -23.85 14.98 7.46
N VAL A 66 -22.61 15.08 7.02
CA VAL A 66 -22.08 16.32 6.44
C VAL A 66 -21.68 16.11 5.00
N THR A 67 -22.11 17.03 4.12
CA THR A 67 -21.57 17.12 2.75
C THR A 67 -20.81 18.43 2.59
N MET A 68 -19.58 18.36 2.12
CA MET A 68 -18.77 19.52 1.80
C MET A 68 -18.37 19.49 0.33
N SER A 69 -18.43 20.62 -0.37
CA SER A 69 -17.94 20.68 -1.76
C SER A 69 -17.15 21.93 -2.06
N ARG A 70 -16.08 21.76 -2.85
CA ARG A 70 -15.21 22.83 -3.36
C ARG A 70 -14.63 23.68 -2.24
N LEU A 71 -13.77 23.06 -1.45
CA LEU A 71 -13.11 23.68 -0.32
C LEU A 71 -11.67 23.19 -0.14
N VAL A 72 -10.87 24.03 0.51
CA VAL A 72 -9.54 23.69 1.00
C VAL A 72 -9.57 23.70 2.53
N ILE A 73 -9.17 22.58 3.14
CA ILE A 73 -9.03 22.37 4.59
C ILE A 73 -7.54 22.34 4.89
N THR A 74 -7.02 23.42 5.51
CA THR A 74 -5.57 23.57 5.71
C THR A 74 -5.21 24.19 7.05
N GLY A 75 -3.93 24.09 7.40
CA GLY A 75 -3.36 24.68 8.60
C GLY A 75 -3.96 24.14 9.89
N GLY A 76 -4.59 22.97 9.85
CA GLY A 76 -5.13 22.32 11.04
C GLY A 76 -4.01 21.69 11.86
N ALA A 77 -3.95 21.99 13.15
CA ALA A 77 -3.04 21.35 14.09
C ALA A 77 -3.82 20.83 15.30
N ALA A 78 -4.12 19.53 15.30
CA ALA A 78 -4.85 18.93 16.41
C ALA A 78 -4.00 19.01 17.70
N ALA A 79 -4.65 19.33 18.83
CA ALA A 79 -4.00 19.41 20.13
C ALA A 79 -3.19 18.14 20.46
N ALA A 80 -2.15 18.27 21.30
CA ALA A 80 -1.29 17.15 21.65
C ALA A 80 -2.09 15.95 22.18
N GLY A 81 -1.85 14.77 21.59
CA GLY A 81 -2.58 13.53 21.93
C GLY A 81 -3.92 13.35 21.22
N THR A 82 -4.33 14.29 20.37
CA THR A 82 -5.56 14.21 19.56
C THR A 82 -5.25 13.96 18.07
N HIS A 83 -6.29 13.78 17.26
CA HIS A 83 -6.20 13.17 15.93
C HIS A 83 -6.91 13.99 14.85
N GLY A 84 -6.54 13.79 13.59
CA GLY A 84 -7.26 14.36 12.45
C GLY A 84 -7.04 15.85 12.30
N GLY A 85 -5.83 16.31 11.95
CA GLY A 85 -5.48 17.73 11.96
C GLY A 85 -6.42 18.57 11.10
N GLY A 86 -6.77 18.07 9.92
CA GLY A 86 -7.84 18.65 9.11
C GLY A 86 -9.21 18.25 9.63
N VAL A 87 -9.48 16.94 9.68
CA VAL A 87 -10.80 16.40 9.98
C VAL A 87 -10.72 15.22 10.94
N SER A 88 -11.54 15.23 11.99
CA SER A 88 -11.82 14.07 12.83
C SER A 88 -13.28 13.67 12.75
N ILE A 89 -13.54 12.40 12.42
CA ILE A 89 -14.89 11.83 12.28
C ILE A 89 -15.08 10.77 13.35
N THR A 90 -16.05 10.99 14.24
CA THR A 90 -16.35 10.09 15.36
C THR A 90 -17.85 9.92 15.58
N GLY A 91 -18.25 9.07 16.53
CA GLY A 91 -19.63 9.03 17.03
C GLY A 91 -20.67 8.62 15.98
N PHE A 92 -20.33 7.65 15.14
CA PHE A 92 -21.14 7.14 14.02
C PHE A 92 -21.49 8.21 12.97
N SER A 93 -20.65 9.23 12.85
CA SER A 93 -20.88 10.34 11.91
C SER A 93 -20.35 10.01 10.52
N MET A 94 -20.88 10.74 9.54
CA MET A 94 -20.56 10.61 8.13
C MET A 94 -20.12 11.96 7.56
N LEU A 95 -19.03 11.96 6.82
CA LEU A 95 -18.61 13.08 5.99
C LEU A 95 -18.54 12.63 4.53
N THR A 96 -18.99 13.49 3.62
CA THR A 96 -18.71 13.38 2.19
C THR A 96 -18.06 14.66 1.68
N THR A 97 -16.89 14.57 1.06
CA THR A 97 -16.27 15.70 0.36
C THR A 97 -16.31 15.51 -1.17
N ARG A 98 -16.54 16.59 -1.91
CA ARG A 98 -16.46 16.62 -3.37
C ARG A 98 -15.57 17.76 -3.84
N HIS A 99 -14.60 17.49 -4.72
CA HIS A 99 -13.67 18.52 -5.23
C HIS A 99 -12.97 19.28 -4.10
N ALA A 100 -12.43 18.55 -3.12
CA ALA A 100 -11.82 19.14 -1.94
C ALA A 100 -10.30 18.94 -1.93
N THR A 101 -9.61 19.81 -1.20
CA THR A 101 -8.20 19.63 -0.84
C THR A 101 -8.06 19.64 0.66
N ILE A 102 -7.48 18.60 1.26
CA ILE A 102 -7.15 18.52 2.69
C ILE A 102 -5.63 18.48 2.80
N ALA A 103 -5.02 19.61 3.12
CA ALA A 103 -3.57 19.76 3.00
C ALA A 103 -2.89 20.49 4.15
N SER A 104 -1.61 20.22 4.33
CA SER A 104 -0.77 20.93 5.30
C SER A 104 -1.29 20.89 6.74
N ASN A 105 -1.99 19.81 7.11
CA ASN A 105 -2.50 19.60 8.45
C ASN A 105 -1.56 18.68 9.25
N THR A 106 -1.64 18.78 10.57
CA THR A 106 -0.80 18.04 11.52
C THR A 106 -1.60 17.49 12.68
N ALA A 107 -1.32 16.24 13.08
CA ALA A 107 -1.91 15.63 14.27
C ALA A 107 -1.01 14.53 14.86
N ASN A 108 -1.48 13.86 15.92
CA ASN A 108 -0.84 12.63 16.40
C ASN A 108 -1.08 11.48 15.40
N ASN A 109 -2.34 11.11 15.17
CA ASN A 109 -2.76 10.13 14.16
C ASN A 109 -3.62 10.82 13.10
N GLY A 110 -3.48 10.40 11.85
CA GLY A 110 -4.28 10.97 10.76
C GLY A 110 -3.93 12.44 10.58
N GLY A 111 -2.74 12.76 10.07
CA GLY A 111 -2.28 14.15 9.95
C GLY A 111 -3.33 15.03 9.25
N ALA A 112 -3.96 14.49 8.21
CA ALA A 112 -5.13 15.08 7.57
C ALA A 112 -6.43 14.63 8.24
N VAL A 113 -6.66 13.32 8.29
CA VAL A 113 -7.96 12.72 8.57
C VAL A 113 -7.83 11.60 9.57
N TYR A 114 -8.70 11.62 10.57
CA TYR A 114 -8.91 10.51 11.50
C TYR A 114 -10.37 10.05 11.48
N VAL A 115 -10.59 8.74 11.28
CA VAL A 115 -11.93 8.12 11.30
C VAL A 115 -11.97 7.09 12.42
N ASN A 116 -12.91 7.24 13.35
CA ASN A 116 -13.17 6.27 14.43
C ASN A 116 -14.66 6.06 14.69
N TYR A 117 -15.20 4.86 14.44
CA TYR A 117 -16.64 4.62 14.48
C TYR A 117 -17.38 5.63 13.60
N GLY A 118 -17.02 5.72 12.32
CA GLY A 118 -17.62 6.68 11.39
C GLY A 118 -17.29 6.32 9.95
N ALA A 119 -17.78 7.14 9.02
CA ALA A 119 -17.51 6.98 7.60
C ALA A 119 -17.04 8.30 6.96
N PHE A 120 -16.02 8.21 6.11
CA PHE A 120 -15.65 9.31 5.23
C PHE A 120 -15.69 8.85 3.78
N THR A 121 -16.46 9.53 2.94
CA THR A 121 -16.42 9.37 1.49
C THR A 121 -15.78 10.60 0.84
N THR A 122 -14.76 10.39 0.03
CA THR A 122 -14.11 11.46 -0.74
C THR A 122 -14.29 11.20 -2.23
N ILE A 123 -14.78 12.19 -2.96
CA ILE A 123 -14.92 12.17 -4.42
C ILE A 123 -14.08 13.31 -4.98
N ASP A 124 -13.21 13.04 -5.94
CA ASP A 124 -12.35 14.04 -6.58
C ASP A 124 -11.56 14.88 -5.55
N THR A 125 -11.03 14.23 -4.51
CA THR A 125 -10.41 14.92 -3.38
C THR A 125 -8.91 14.64 -3.33
N THR A 126 -8.14 15.68 -3.02
CA THR A 126 -6.69 15.58 -2.76
C THR A 126 -6.40 15.67 -1.27
N ILE A 127 -5.67 14.70 -0.72
CA ILE A 127 -5.17 14.71 0.66
C ILE A 127 -3.65 14.76 0.59
N ALA A 128 -3.07 15.94 0.85
CA ALA A 128 -1.65 16.14 0.57
C ALA A 128 -0.85 16.92 1.60
N SER A 129 0.44 16.59 1.72
CA SER A 129 1.39 17.33 2.57
C SER A 129 1.00 17.37 4.05
N ASN A 130 0.27 16.36 4.54
CA ASN A 130 -0.13 16.28 5.94
C ASN A 130 0.89 15.47 6.74
N THR A 131 0.96 15.72 8.06
CA THR A 131 1.96 15.10 8.93
C THR A 131 1.35 14.47 10.19
N ALA A 132 1.67 13.20 10.42
CA ALA A 132 1.49 12.56 11.73
C ALA A 132 2.81 12.65 12.51
N ASN A 133 2.86 13.47 13.57
CA ASN A 133 4.12 13.78 14.26
C ASN A 133 4.57 12.69 15.25
N ASN A 134 3.63 11.93 15.83
CA ASN A 134 3.90 10.96 16.89
C ASN A 134 2.91 9.79 16.89
N GLY A 135 2.27 9.54 15.76
CA GLY A 135 1.29 8.48 15.57
C GLY A 135 1.37 7.95 14.14
N ASN A 136 0.30 7.35 13.65
CA ASN A 136 0.26 6.67 12.35
C ASN A 136 -0.64 7.41 11.36
N GLY A 137 -0.52 7.09 10.08
CA GLY A 137 -1.38 7.68 9.05
C GLY A 137 -1.04 9.15 8.83
N GLY A 138 0.07 9.44 8.14
CA GLY A 138 0.47 10.83 7.85
C GLY A 138 -0.64 11.59 7.13
N GLY A 139 -1.31 10.94 6.17
CA GLY A 139 -2.54 11.43 5.56
C GLY A 139 -3.77 10.99 6.35
N VAL A 140 -4.07 9.69 6.27
CA VAL A 140 -5.31 9.11 6.78
C VAL A 140 -5.04 8.03 7.82
N TYR A 141 -5.80 8.07 8.91
CA TYR A 141 -5.88 7.00 9.90
C TYR A 141 -7.33 6.52 10.04
N VAL A 142 -7.57 5.23 9.84
CA VAL A 142 -8.89 4.60 9.99
C VAL A 142 -8.85 3.55 11.10
N THR A 143 -9.79 3.66 12.04
CA THR A 143 -10.07 2.64 13.07
C THR A 143 -11.56 2.44 13.28
N ASN A 144 -12.04 1.21 13.44
CA ASN A 144 -13.48 0.91 13.69
C ASN A 144 -14.45 1.61 12.73
N GLY A 145 -14.02 1.94 11.52
CA GLY A 145 -14.71 2.85 10.62
C GLY A 145 -14.36 2.56 9.16
N THR A 146 -14.89 3.39 8.26
CA THR A 146 -14.72 3.21 6.83
C THR A 146 -14.27 4.50 6.16
N PHE A 147 -13.27 4.38 5.27
CA PHE A 147 -12.90 5.44 4.35
C PHE A 147 -13.13 4.96 2.92
N ASN A 148 -13.90 5.71 2.14
CA ASN A 148 -14.18 5.44 0.73
C ASN A 148 -13.55 6.55 -0.12
N ALA A 149 -12.54 6.20 -0.91
CA ALA A 149 -11.86 7.08 -1.84
C ALA A 149 -12.32 6.77 -3.28
N ASP A 150 -12.94 7.74 -3.93
CA ASP A 150 -13.31 7.67 -5.35
C ASP A 150 -12.63 8.81 -6.11
N ASN A 151 -11.79 8.45 -7.08
CA ASN A 151 -10.96 9.39 -7.83
C ASN A 151 -10.15 10.35 -6.94
N ALA A 152 -9.57 9.82 -5.86
CA ALA A 152 -8.80 10.62 -4.91
C ALA A 152 -7.29 10.60 -5.19
N THR A 153 -6.58 11.58 -4.66
CA THR A 153 -5.11 11.60 -4.61
C THR A 153 -4.64 11.74 -3.17
N ILE A 154 -3.86 10.79 -2.67
CA ILE A 154 -3.22 10.82 -1.34
C ILE A 154 -1.72 10.93 -1.53
N ALA A 155 -1.17 12.14 -1.37
CA ALA A 155 0.19 12.43 -1.79
C ALA A 155 1.03 13.20 -0.79
N LEU A 156 2.34 12.99 -0.79
CA LEU A 156 3.29 13.82 -0.02
C LEU A 156 3.03 13.84 1.50
N ASN A 157 2.26 12.87 2.01
CA ASN A 157 1.98 12.81 3.43
C ASN A 157 3.15 12.12 4.16
N THR A 158 3.39 12.54 5.40
CA THR A 158 4.56 12.12 6.17
C THR A 158 4.15 11.54 7.51
N VAL A 159 4.70 10.38 7.84
CA VAL A 159 4.69 9.85 9.21
C VAL A 159 6.08 9.98 9.83
N LYS A 160 6.14 10.42 11.09
CA LYS A 160 7.38 10.64 11.83
C LYS A 160 7.42 9.83 13.12
N GLY A 161 8.61 9.36 13.48
CA GLY A 161 8.92 8.82 14.80
C GLY A 161 9.10 7.30 14.84
N THR A 162 9.67 6.83 15.93
CA THR A 162 10.02 5.41 16.11
C THR A 162 8.75 4.56 16.21
N PHE A 163 8.74 3.43 15.48
CA PHE A 163 7.61 2.48 15.47
C PHE A 163 6.28 3.11 15.05
N ARG A 164 6.34 4.03 14.08
CA ARG A 164 5.18 4.63 13.42
C ARG A 164 5.05 4.15 11.99
N TYR A 165 3.82 4.17 11.47
CA TYR A 165 3.48 3.47 10.24
C TYR A 165 2.52 4.25 9.32
N GLY A 166 2.64 4.04 8.01
CA GLY A 166 1.69 4.52 7.00
C GLY A 166 1.80 6.02 6.78
N GLY A 167 2.79 6.46 6.01
CA GLY A 167 2.92 7.87 5.62
C GLY A 167 1.68 8.39 4.89
N GLY A 168 1.13 7.60 3.98
CA GLY A 168 -0.14 7.88 3.31
C GLY A 168 -1.33 7.46 4.17
N VAL A 169 -1.49 6.15 4.38
CA VAL A 169 -2.68 5.55 5.00
C VAL A 169 -2.30 4.54 6.06
N TYR A 170 -3.01 4.58 7.19
CA TYR A 170 -2.99 3.54 8.21
C TYR A 170 -4.41 3.03 8.47
N VAL A 171 -4.61 1.70 8.47
CA VAL A 171 -5.90 1.06 8.71
C VAL A 171 -5.78 -0.01 9.79
N THR A 172 -6.68 -0.01 10.76
CA THR A 172 -6.80 -1.06 11.81
C THR A 172 -8.27 -1.26 12.18
N ASN A 173 -8.75 -2.48 12.44
CA ASN A 173 -10.16 -2.76 12.81
C ASN A 173 -11.21 -2.03 11.93
N GLY A 174 -10.92 -1.78 10.67
CA GLY A 174 -11.69 -0.88 9.81
C GLY A 174 -11.36 -1.12 8.35
N SER A 175 -11.98 -0.33 7.47
CA SER A 175 -11.81 -0.51 6.03
C SER A 175 -11.42 0.77 5.31
N PHE A 176 -10.54 0.62 4.32
CA PHE A 176 -10.24 1.65 3.34
C PHE A 176 -10.53 1.09 1.95
N ASN A 177 -11.46 1.71 1.24
CA ASN A 177 -11.86 1.33 -0.11
C ASN A 177 -11.37 2.40 -1.08
N ALA A 178 -10.47 2.04 -1.99
CA ALA A 178 -9.87 2.89 -2.99
C ALA A 178 -10.37 2.49 -4.38
N ILE A 179 -11.02 3.42 -5.08
CA ILE A 179 -11.46 3.25 -6.46
C ILE A 179 -10.86 4.40 -7.27
N ASN A 180 -10.19 4.07 -8.38
CA ASN A 180 -9.56 5.05 -9.27
C ASN A 180 -8.64 6.04 -8.53
N THR A 181 -7.99 5.59 -7.46
CA THR A 181 -7.28 6.47 -6.53
C THR A 181 -5.76 6.37 -6.75
N THR A 182 -5.04 7.46 -6.51
CA THR A 182 -3.57 7.48 -6.53
C THR A 182 -3.01 7.73 -5.12
N ILE A 183 -2.12 6.86 -4.66
CA ILE A 183 -1.39 7.00 -3.40
C ILE A 183 0.10 7.12 -3.73
N THR A 184 0.65 8.34 -3.64
CA THR A 184 1.96 8.64 -4.19
C THR A 184 2.88 9.49 -3.34
N SER A 185 4.18 9.24 -3.40
CA SER A 185 5.20 10.11 -2.79
C SER A 185 4.99 10.33 -1.29
N ASN A 186 4.35 9.39 -0.59
CA ASN A 186 4.19 9.44 0.84
C ASN A 186 5.44 8.85 1.51
N THR A 187 5.81 9.39 2.67
CA THR A 187 7.10 9.10 3.29
C THR A 187 7.00 8.71 4.75
N ALA A 188 7.87 7.78 5.15
CA ALA A 188 8.14 7.45 6.53
C ALA A 188 9.57 7.87 6.88
N ILE A 189 9.72 8.70 7.91
CA ILE A 189 11.02 9.24 8.36
C ILE A 189 11.23 9.02 9.87
N ASN A 190 12.46 9.25 10.34
CA ASN A 190 12.84 9.13 11.76
C ASN A 190 12.50 7.74 12.36
N SER A 191 12.93 6.68 11.68
CA SER A 191 12.69 5.27 12.07
C SER A 191 11.22 4.81 12.01
N ALA A 192 10.34 5.60 11.38
CA ALA A 192 9.04 5.12 10.94
C ALA A 192 9.20 4.12 9.76
N ASN A 193 8.13 3.36 9.50
CA ASN A 193 8.07 2.37 8.43
C ASN A 193 6.86 2.63 7.54
N CYS A 194 6.87 2.07 6.33
CA CYS A 194 5.79 2.14 5.36
C CYS A 194 5.44 3.58 4.94
N GLY A 195 6.04 4.03 3.84
CA GLY A 195 5.73 5.32 3.25
C GLY A 195 4.28 5.41 2.77
N GLY A 196 3.76 4.37 2.12
CA GLY A 196 2.42 4.34 1.54
C GLY A 196 1.35 3.89 2.53
N VAL A 197 0.94 2.62 2.43
CA VAL A 197 -0.24 2.04 3.07
C VAL A 197 0.16 0.98 4.09
N TYR A 198 -0.24 1.17 5.34
CA TYR A 198 -0.07 0.17 6.39
C TYR A 198 -1.43 -0.39 6.83
N VAL A 199 -1.65 -1.68 6.59
CA VAL A 199 -2.86 -2.41 6.97
C VAL A 199 -2.52 -3.28 8.17
N TYR A 200 -2.97 -2.88 9.35
CA TYR A 200 -2.75 -3.61 10.58
C TYR A 200 -3.84 -4.65 10.85
N THR A 201 -3.72 -5.37 11.97
CA THR A 201 -4.63 -6.43 12.41
C THR A 201 -6.09 -6.00 12.31
N ASN A 202 -6.92 -6.86 11.71
CA ASN A 202 -8.34 -6.63 11.42
C ASN A 202 -8.64 -5.41 10.52
N GLY A 203 -7.61 -4.82 9.91
CA GLY A 203 -7.75 -3.82 8.86
C GLY A 203 -7.97 -4.48 7.49
N SER A 204 -8.74 -3.80 6.64
CA SER A 204 -8.94 -4.16 5.24
C SER A 204 -8.61 -2.98 4.35
N PHE A 205 -7.82 -3.22 3.31
CA PHE A 205 -7.61 -2.26 2.23
C PHE A 205 -8.06 -2.89 0.91
N ASN A 206 -9.03 -2.28 0.24
CA ASN A 206 -9.58 -2.76 -1.02
C ASN A 206 -9.26 -1.75 -2.11
N ALA A 207 -8.40 -2.13 -3.06
CA ALA A 207 -7.94 -1.29 -4.15
C ALA A 207 -8.50 -1.79 -5.48
N VAL A 208 -9.26 -0.94 -6.17
CA VAL A 208 -9.77 -1.18 -7.51
C VAL A 208 -9.26 -0.07 -8.42
N ASN A 209 -8.57 -0.43 -9.50
CA ASN A 209 -8.00 0.51 -10.48
C ASN A 209 -7.18 1.63 -9.80
N THR A 210 -6.43 1.26 -8.76
CA THR A 210 -5.68 2.20 -7.93
C THR A 210 -4.20 2.18 -8.33
N THR A 211 -3.49 3.28 -8.13
CA THR A 211 -2.04 3.36 -8.30
C THR A 211 -1.36 3.67 -6.97
N ILE A 212 -0.45 2.82 -6.53
CA ILE A 212 0.37 3.01 -5.32
C ILE A 212 1.82 3.13 -5.77
N THR A 213 2.33 4.37 -5.82
CA THR A 213 3.63 4.63 -6.46
C THR A 213 4.53 5.60 -5.71
N THR A 214 5.85 5.48 -5.91
CA THR A 214 6.87 6.41 -5.37
C THR A 214 6.84 6.63 -3.85
N ASN A 215 6.23 5.70 -3.09
CA ASN A 215 6.19 5.79 -1.64
C ASN A 215 7.49 5.22 -1.05
N THR A 216 8.00 5.89 -0.01
CA THR A 216 9.36 5.64 0.48
C THR A 216 9.42 5.50 2.00
N ALA A 217 10.11 4.48 2.49
CA ALA A 217 10.60 4.43 3.87
C ALA A 217 12.10 4.81 3.88
N HIS A 218 12.44 5.95 4.48
CA HIS A 218 13.82 6.48 4.48
C HIS A 218 14.77 5.76 5.44
N ASN A 219 14.25 4.88 6.29
CA ASN A 219 15.09 3.97 7.05
C ASN A 219 15.63 2.90 6.09
N GLN A 220 16.95 2.73 5.99
CA GLN A 220 17.58 1.73 5.12
C GLN A 220 17.10 0.31 5.45
N ARG A 221 16.70 0.05 6.71
CA ARG A 221 16.06 -1.21 7.14
C ARG A 221 14.57 -1.04 7.41
N GLY A 222 13.99 0.03 6.87
CA GLY A 222 12.56 0.30 6.96
C GLY A 222 11.79 -0.74 6.18
N ASN A 223 10.68 -1.20 6.76
CA ASN A 223 9.77 -2.09 6.08
C ASN A 223 8.85 -1.28 5.17
N CYS A 224 8.68 -1.76 3.93
CA CYS A 224 7.73 -1.31 2.93
C CYS A 224 7.90 0.13 2.43
N GLY A 225 7.92 0.30 1.11
CA GLY A 225 7.72 1.59 0.46
C GLY A 225 6.24 1.80 0.19
N GLY A 226 5.63 0.86 -0.54
CA GLY A 226 4.25 0.85 -1.02
C GLY A 226 3.23 0.37 0.01
N VAL A 227 3.08 -0.95 0.19
CA VAL A 227 2.06 -1.54 1.09
C VAL A 227 2.65 -2.50 2.12
N TYR A 228 2.28 -2.36 3.39
CA TYR A 228 2.58 -3.33 4.44
C TYR A 228 1.27 -3.90 5.01
N VAL A 229 1.05 -5.19 4.80
CA VAL A 229 -0.06 -5.96 5.37
C VAL A 229 0.43 -6.75 6.59
N ARG A 230 0.10 -6.28 7.81
CA ARG A 230 0.47 -6.93 9.07
C ARG A 230 -0.76 -7.43 9.83
N GLY A 231 -1.09 -8.71 9.72
CA GLY A 231 -2.29 -9.29 10.34
C GLY A 231 -3.62 -8.83 9.73
N GLY A 232 -3.57 -8.02 8.67
CA GLY A 232 -4.74 -7.50 7.96
C GLY A 232 -4.93 -8.13 6.58
N THR A 233 -5.79 -7.51 5.77
CA THR A 233 -6.07 -7.94 4.40
C THR A 233 -5.90 -6.81 3.40
N PHE A 234 -5.25 -7.11 2.28
CA PHE A 234 -5.14 -6.21 1.14
C PHE A 234 -5.62 -6.94 -0.12
N THR A 235 -6.61 -6.36 -0.80
CA THR A 235 -7.10 -6.85 -2.08
C THR A 235 -6.83 -5.81 -3.15
N ALA A 236 -6.15 -6.19 -4.23
CA ALA A 236 -5.76 -5.32 -5.33
C ALA A 236 -6.30 -5.88 -6.65
N THR A 237 -7.33 -5.22 -7.20
CA THR A 237 -7.91 -5.56 -8.51
C THR A 237 -7.57 -4.47 -9.52
N GLY A 238 -6.96 -4.82 -10.65
CA GLY A 238 -6.58 -3.84 -11.68
C GLY A 238 -5.63 -2.74 -11.17
N THR A 239 -4.91 -3.02 -10.08
CA THR A 239 -4.14 -2.03 -9.32
C THR A 239 -2.66 -2.12 -9.68
N THR A 240 -2.00 -0.97 -9.78
CA THR A 240 -0.55 -0.86 -10.06
C THR A 240 0.19 -0.47 -8.78
N ILE A 241 1.20 -1.24 -8.41
CA ILE A 241 2.11 -0.98 -7.28
C ILE A 241 3.51 -0.80 -7.84
N ALA A 242 3.99 0.43 -7.92
CA ALA A 242 5.21 0.70 -8.67
C ALA A 242 6.18 1.70 -8.07
N SER A 243 7.46 1.59 -8.41
CA SER A 243 8.46 2.62 -8.07
C SER A 243 8.55 2.96 -6.59
N ASN A 244 8.17 2.04 -5.71
CA ASN A 244 8.28 2.23 -4.27
C ASN A 244 9.72 1.86 -3.82
N SER A 245 10.15 2.42 -2.69
CA SER A 245 11.49 2.20 -2.13
C SER A 245 11.49 1.96 -0.62
N ALA A 246 12.15 0.90 -0.16
CA ALA A 246 12.35 0.55 1.25
C ALA A 246 13.45 -0.50 1.43
N GLY A 247 13.76 -0.90 2.66
CA GLY A 247 14.68 -2.00 2.93
C GLY A 247 14.07 -3.37 2.60
N PHE A 248 12.82 -3.61 2.99
CA PHE A 248 12.15 -4.91 2.80
C PHE A 248 10.77 -4.75 2.20
N GLY A 249 10.40 -5.63 1.26
CA GLY A 249 9.04 -5.69 0.70
C GLY A 249 8.59 -4.37 0.12
N SER A 250 9.41 -3.78 -0.76
CA SER A 250 9.26 -2.38 -1.14
C SER A 250 7.94 -2.12 -1.87
N GLY A 251 7.56 -2.97 -2.82
CA GLY A 251 6.21 -2.95 -3.38
C GLY A 251 5.20 -3.34 -2.31
N VAL A 252 5.26 -4.60 -1.86
CA VAL A 252 4.39 -5.14 -0.80
C VAL A 252 5.17 -5.97 0.21
N PHE A 253 4.97 -5.72 1.50
CA PHE A 253 5.39 -6.56 2.60
C PHE A 253 4.16 -7.23 3.23
N VAL A 254 4.15 -8.55 3.34
CA VAL A 254 3.09 -9.32 4.03
C VAL A 254 3.68 -10.00 5.27
N ASP A 255 3.15 -9.68 6.45
CA ASP A 255 3.50 -10.29 7.76
C ASP A 255 2.23 -10.80 8.45
N ASN A 256 2.05 -12.11 8.59
CA ASN A 256 0.85 -12.69 9.22
C ASN A 256 -0.49 -12.22 8.61
N GLY A 257 -0.46 -11.65 7.41
CA GLY A 257 -1.60 -11.08 6.71
C GLY A 257 -1.90 -11.81 5.41
N THR A 258 -2.88 -11.29 4.67
CA THR A 258 -3.21 -11.80 3.33
C THR A 258 -3.21 -10.67 2.31
N PHE A 259 -2.45 -10.87 1.23
CA PHE A 259 -2.48 -10.03 0.05
C PHE A 259 -3.05 -10.85 -1.12
N THR A 260 -4.11 -10.35 -1.76
CA THR A 260 -4.67 -10.93 -2.98
C THR A 260 -4.59 -9.92 -4.12
N ALA A 261 -3.87 -10.27 -5.16
CA ALA A 261 -3.69 -9.50 -6.39
C ALA A 261 -4.42 -10.17 -7.56
N VAL A 262 -5.28 -9.43 -8.24
CA VAL A 262 -6.06 -9.90 -9.38
C VAL A 262 -5.95 -8.87 -10.50
N TYR A 263 -5.45 -9.25 -11.68
CA TYR A 263 -5.16 -8.30 -12.76
C TYR A 263 -4.25 -7.14 -12.32
N ALA A 264 -3.38 -7.37 -11.32
CA ALA A 264 -2.51 -6.33 -10.77
C ALA A 264 -1.16 -6.28 -11.49
N THR A 265 -0.47 -5.16 -11.35
CA THR A 265 0.92 -4.99 -11.81
C THR A 265 1.80 -4.53 -10.64
N ILE A 266 2.85 -5.27 -10.34
CA ILE A 266 3.83 -4.97 -9.30
C ILE A 266 5.18 -4.78 -9.98
N THR A 267 5.66 -3.54 -10.07
CA THR A 267 6.79 -3.23 -10.97
C THR A 267 7.69 -2.09 -10.53
N LEU A 268 8.98 -2.11 -10.93
CA LEU A 268 9.92 -1.02 -10.65
C LEU A 268 10.13 -0.73 -9.15
N ASN A 269 9.77 -1.67 -8.27
CA ASN A 269 9.99 -1.49 -6.84
C ASN A 269 11.40 -1.95 -6.46
N THR A 270 12.05 -1.18 -5.60
CA THR A 270 13.44 -1.44 -5.17
C THR A 270 13.49 -1.70 -3.69
N ALA A 271 14.04 -2.86 -3.29
CA ALA A 271 14.28 -3.23 -1.90
C ALA A 271 15.66 -3.84 -1.69
N ILE A 272 16.09 -4.04 -0.45
CA ILE A 272 17.16 -4.98 -0.14
C ILE A 272 16.64 -6.41 -0.29
N VAL A 273 15.44 -6.73 0.20
CA VAL A 273 14.85 -8.06 0.03
C VAL A 273 13.38 -7.95 -0.35
N GLY A 274 12.94 -8.73 -1.33
CA GLY A 274 11.56 -8.67 -1.81
C GLY A 274 11.29 -7.34 -2.51
N GLY A 275 11.98 -7.08 -3.64
CA GLY A 275 11.84 -5.84 -4.41
C GLY A 275 10.35 -5.56 -4.71
N GLY A 276 9.71 -6.52 -5.37
CA GLY A 276 8.27 -6.54 -5.61
C GLY A 276 7.50 -6.91 -4.35
N VAL A 277 7.65 -8.16 -3.89
CA VAL A 277 6.89 -8.68 -2.74
C VAL A 277 7.79 -9.43 -1.76
N TYR A 278 7.63 -9.15 -0.47
CA TYR A 278 8.18 -9.93 0.65
C TYR A 278 7.03 -10.56 1.42
N VAL A 279 7.07 -11.88 1.63
CA VAL A 279 6.05 -12.62 2.38
C VAL A 279 6.68 -13.34 3.57
N THR A 280 6.15 -13.11 4.77
CA THR A 280 6.47 -13.92 5.94
C THR A 280 5.28 -14.22 6.82
N ASN A 281 5.13 -15.47 7.24
CA ASN A 281 4.01 -15.96 8.06
C ASN A 281 2.61 -15.66 7.49
N GLY A 282 2.56 -15.22 6.23
CA GLY A 282 1.36 -14.69 5.57
C GLY A 282 1.14 -15.33 4.22
N ILE A 283 0.14 -14.82 3.51
CA ILE A 283 -0.31 -15.38 2.25
C ILE A 283 -0.29 -14.28 1.18
N PHE A 284 0.33 -14.58 0.05
CA PHE A 284 0.22 -13.79 -1.17
C PHE A 284 -0.42 -14.64 -2.26
N ASN A 285 -1.58 -14.21 -2.77
CA ASN A 285 -2.26 -14.82 -3.92
C ASN A 285 -2.14 -13.88 -5.12
N ALA A 286 -1.52 -14.35 -6.19
CA ALA A 286 -1.40 -13.68 -7.48
C ALA A 286 -2.24 -14.41 -8.53
N ILE A 287 -3.21 -13.72 -9.11
CA ILE A 287 -4.13 -14.22 -10.12
C ILE A 287 -4.06 -13.26 -11.30
N HIS A 288 -3.71 -13.74 -12.49
CA HIS A 288 -3.53 -12.89 -13.68
C HIS A 288 -2.67 -11.64 -13.42
N THR A 289 -1.65 -11.78 -12.58
CA THR A 289 -0.87 -10.66 -12.06
C THR A 289 0.50 -10.60 -12.73
N THR A 290 1.00 -9.41 -13.01
CA THR A 290 2.36 -9.19 -13.51
C THR A 290 3.26 -8.71 -12.38
N ILE A 291 4.35 -9.43 -12.12
CA ILE A 291 5.40 -9.09 -11.15
C ILE A 291 6.70 -8.91 -11.95
N ALA A 292 7.02 -7.67 -12.30
CA ALA A 292 8.09 -7.45 -13.27
C ALA A 292 8.98 -6.25 -12.99
N THR A 293 10.24 -6.33 -13.42
CA THR A 293 11.23 -5.24 -13.33
C THR A 293 11.39 -4.66 -11.92
N ASN A 294 11.23 -5.50 -10.89
CA ASN A 294 11.56 -5.16 -9.53
C ASN A 294 13.03 -5.51 -9.26
N THR A 295 13.63 -4.80 -8.30
CA THR A 295 15.07 -4.90 -8.03
C THR A 295 15.31 -5.20 -6.55
N ALA A 296 16.14 -6.21 -6.29
CA ALA A 296 16.74 -6.42 -4.97
C ALA A 296 18.22 -6.01 -5.00
N ILE A 297 18.62 -5.08 -4.12
CA ILE A 297 19.98 -4.52 -4.06
C ILE A 297 20.70 -4.94 -2.77
N PRO A 298 22.03 -4.96 -2.72
CA PRO A 298 22.75 -5.27 -1.48
C PRO A 298 22.69 -4.09 -0.49
N ASP A 299 22.92 -4.37 0.79
CA ASP A 299 23.18 -3.34 1.81
C ASP A 299 24.64 -3.38 2.31
N ASP A 300 25.05 -2.33 3.01
CA ASP A 300 26.41 -2.20 3.56
C ASP A 300 26.69 -3.17 4.74
N ASN A 301 25.68 -3.93 5.19
CA ASN A 301 25.75 -4.81 6.35
C ASN A 301 25.80 -6.30 5.98
N GLY A 302 25.90 -6.63 4.70
CA GLY A 302 26.03 -8.01 4.22
C GLY A 302 24.72 -8.71 3.90
N ASP A 303 23.60 -7.99 3.82
CA ASP A 303 22.38 -8.51 3.18
C ASP A 303 22.53 -8.39 1.66
N TYR A 304 22.50 -9.53 0.96
CA TYR A 304 23.03 -9.62 -0.41
C TYR A 304 22.02 -9.30 -1.54
N GLY A 305 20.81 -8.86 -1.24
CA GLY A 305 19.81 -8.54 -2.27
C GLY A 305 19.14 -9.77 -2.88
N ASN A 306 18.09 -10.29 -2.24
CA ASN A 306 17.44 -11.55 -2.63
C ASN A 306 15.96 -11.37 -3.00
N GLY A 307 15.45 -12.22 -3.90
CA GLY A 307 14.02 -12.32 -4.20
C GLY A 307 13.48 -11.03 -4.82
N ALA A 308 14.02 -10.61 -5.96
CA ALA A 308 13.67 -9.31 -6.53
C ALA A 308 12.20 -9.23 -6.95
N GLY A 309 11.67 -10.27 -7.60
CA GLY A 309 10.23 -10.39 -7.84
C GLY A 309 9.49 -10.70 -6.54
N VAL A 310 9.70 -11.90 -6.00
CA VAL A 310 9.04 -12.37 -4.77
C VAL A 310 10.05 -13.07 -3.85
N PHE A 311 10.05 -12.69 -2.58
CA PHE A 311 10.76 -13.37 -1.50
C PHE A 311 9.75 -13.96 -0.52
N VAL A 312 9.91 -15.24 -0.16
CA VAL A 312 9.01 -15.95 0.77
C VAL A 312 9.80 -16.61 1.90
N ASN A 313 9.46 -16.28 3.15
CA ASN A 313 10.03 -16.90 4.35
C ASN A 313 8.95 -17.27 5.37
N ASP A 314 8.76 -18.56 5.64
CA ASP A 314 7.67 -19.07 6.49
C ASP A 314 6.26 -18.62 6.01
N GLY A 315 6.11 -18.34 4.73
CA GLY A 315 4.86 -17.86 4.12
C GLY A 315 4.40 -18.70 2.95
N THR A 316 3.24 -18.36 2.40
CA THR A 316 2.70 -18.98 1.18
C THR A 316 2.58 -17.96 0.07
N PHE A 317 3.17 -18.28 -1.08
CA PHE A 317 2.92 -17.60 -2.34
C PHE A 317 2.14 -18.54 -3.27
N THR A 318 0.98 -18.12 -3.75
CA THR A 318 0.18 -18.84 -4.73
C THR A 318 0.06 -18.00 -5.99
N ALA A 319 0.58 -18.48 -7.11
CA ALA A 319 0.53 -17.83 -8.41
C ALA A 319 -0.27 -18.68 -9.39
N THR A 320 -1.30 -18.08 -9.99
CA THR A 320 -2.28 -18.76 -10.84
C THR A 320 -2.69 -17.94 -12.06
N ASP A 321 -3.38 -18.59 -13.00
CA ASP A 321 -4.18 -17.96 -14.06
C ASP A 321 -3.44 -16.90 -14.89
N SER A 322 -2.39 -17.34 -15.59
CA SER A 322 -1.53 -16.51 -16.45
C SER A 322 -0.76 -15.43 -15.70
N THR A 323 -0.41 -15.68 -14.43
CA THR A 323 0.52 -14.82 -13.69
C THR A 323 1.91 -14.86 -14.33
N LEU A 324 2.53 -13.69 -14.48
CA LEU A 324 3.83 -13.47 -15.09
C LEU A 324 4.83 -12.91 -14.08
N ILE A 325 5.97 -13.58 -13.90
CA ILE A 325 7.09 -13.12 -13.08
C ILE A 325 8.27 -12.88 -14.02
N ALA A 326 8.57 -11.63 -14.34
CA ALA A 326 9.49 -11.34 -15.44
C ALA A 326 10.48 -10.18 -15.22
N SER A 327 11.68 -10.31 -15.76
CA SER A 327 12.65 -9.20 -15.82
C SER A 327 12.98 -8.58 -14.46
N ASN A 328 12.85 -9.33 -13.37
CA ASN A 328 13.26 -8.89 -12.04
C ASN A 328 14.75 -9.17 -11.85
N THR A 329 15.45 -8.28 -11.15
CA THR A 329 16.91 -8.36 -10.98
C THR A 329 17.26 -8.38 -9.49
N ALA A 330 17.76 -9.51 -9.02
CA ALA A 330 18.33 -9.65 -7.67
C ALA A 330 19.84 -9.55 -7.74
N SER A 331 20.47 -8.77 -6.87
CA SER A 331 21.93 -8.74 -6.83
C SER A 331 22.51 -10.12 -6.49
N ASN A 332 21.90 -10.88 -5.58
CA ASN A 332 22.38 -12.22 -5.22
C ASN A 332 21.49 -13.31 -5.79
N ASN A 333 20.45 -13.74 -5.06
CA ASN A 333 19.71 -14.95 -5.44
C ASN A 333 18.24 -14.69 -5.73
N GLY A 334 17.64 -15.51 -6.59
CA GLY A 334 16.20 -15.50 -6.84
C GLY A 334 15.76 -14.22 -7.53
N GLY A 335 16.17 -14.02 -8.79
CA GLY A 335 15.72 -12.86 -9.57
C GLY A 335 14.20 -12.81 -9.62
N GLY A 336 13.57 -13.91 -10.03
CA GLY A 336 12.12 -14.07 -10.03
C GLY A 336 11.57 -14.37 -8.63
N VAL A 337 11.88 -15.56 -8.10
CA VAL A 337 11.35 -16.06 -6.82
C VAL A 337 12.48 -16.58 -5.94
N TYR A 338 12.46 -16.22 -4.66
CA TYR A 338 13.33 -16.78 -3.62
C TYR A 338 12.48 -17.44 -2.54
N LEU A 339 12.78 -18.70 -2.21
CA LEU A 339 12.11 -19.47 -1.16
C LEU A 339 13.09 -19.85 -0.03
N CYS A 340 12.78 -19.36 1.17
CA CYS A 340 13.45 -19.69 2.43
C CYS A 340 12.79 -20.89 3.15
N THR A 341 13.26 -21.17 4.37
CA THR A 341 12.73 -22.21 5.27
C THR A 341 11.22 -22.10 5.43
N SER A 342 10.55 -23.26 5.38
CA SER A 342 9.09 -23.44 5.49
C SER A 342 8.25 -22.65 4.48
N ALA A 343 8.85 -22.04 3.46
CA ALA A 343 8.11 -21.35 2.41
C ALA A 343 7.29 -22.34 1.58
N THR A 344 6.12 -21.91 1.10
CA THR A 344 5.31 -22.66 0.14
C THR A 344 5.09 -21.83 -1.11
N PHE A 345 5.41 -22.38 -2.27
CA PHE A 345 5.10 -21.78 -3.56
C PHE A 345 4.17 -22.69 -4.37
N ASN A 346 2.93 -22.25 -4.59
CA ASN A 346 1.97 -22.94 -5.43
C ASN A 346 1.91 -22.24 -6.79
N ALA A 347 2.33 -22.93 -7.84
CA ALA A 347 2.48 -22.39 -9.18
C ALA A 347 1.63 -23.17 -10.19
N ASN A 348 0.71 -22.49 -10.87
CA ASN A 348 -0.14 -23.12 -11.88
C ASN A 348 -0.56 -22.15 -12.98
N SER A 349 -0.36 -22.51 -14.24
CA SER A 349 -0.64 -21.63 -15.38
C SER A 349 0.14 -20.32 -15.25
N ILE A 350 1.46 -20.39 -15.03
CA ILE A 350 2.33 -19.23 -14.83
C ILE A 350 3.56 -19.26 -15.74
N THR A 351 4.16 -18.09 -15.94
CA THR A 351 5.44 -17.93 -16.65
C THR A 351 6.44 -17.18 -15.78
N ILE A 352 7.67 -17.72 -15.68
CA ILE A 352 8.80 -17.10 -15.00
C ILE A 352 9.91 -16.89 -16.03
N GLN A 353 10.13 -15.64 -16.45
CA GLN A 353 11.02 -15.37 -17.59
C GLN A 353 11.93 -14.15 -17.47
N GLY A 354 13.13 -14.27 -18.04
CA GLY A 354 14.04 -13.12 -18.20
C GLY A 354 14.48 -12.48 -16.87
N ASN A 355 14.34 -13.18 -15.74
CA ASN A 355 14.79 -12.70 -14.45
C ASN A 355 16.28 -13.00 -14.24
N GLU A 356 16.95 -12.17 -13.44
CA GLU A 356 18.40 -12.20 -13.28
C GLU A 356 18.80 -12.25 -11.80
N ALA A 357 19.76 -13.12 -11.51
CA ALA A 357 20.56 -13.13 -10.29
C ALA A 357 21.98 -12.66 -10.66
N VAL A 358 22.39 -11.45 -10.24
CA VAL A 358 23.58 -10.78 -10.80
C VAL A 358 24.89 -11.44 -10.36
N ILE A 359 25.01 -11.84 -9.10
CA ILE A 359 26.19 -12.56 -8.57
C ILE A 359 25.85 -13.91 -7.92
N GLY A 360 24.59 -14.22 -7.65
CA GLY A 360 24.21 -15.50 -7.04
C GLY A 360 23.69 -16.51 -8.05
N SER A 361 22.62 -17.19 -7.69
CA SER A 361 22.03 -18.31 -8.42
C SER A 361 20.50 -18.21 -8.48
N GLY A 362 19.90 -19.02 -9.36
CA GLY A 362 18.44 -19.08 -9.49
C GLY A 362 17.88 -17.79 -10.03
N GLY A 363 18.27 -17.40 -11.25
CA GLY A 363 17.74 -16.22 -11.92
C GLY A 363 16.21 -16.25 -11.94
N GLY A 364 15.62 -17.41 -12.28
CA GLY A 364 14.19 -17.65 -12.18
C GLY A 364 13.77 -17.95 -10.75
N ILE A 365 14.24 -19.07 -10.21
CA ILE A 365 13.85 -19.58 -8.88
C ILE A 365 15.10 -19.96 -8.08
N TYR A 366 15.22 -19.41 -6.88
CA TYR A 366 16.10 -19.95 -5.86
C TYR A 366 15.29 -20.72 -4.83
N TRP A 367 15.49 -22.04 -4.75
CA TRP A 367 14.82 -22.92 -3.81
C TRP A 367 15.80 -23.37 -2.73
N GLY A 368 15.90 -22.58 -1.66
CA GLY A 368 16.77 -22.92 -0.52
C GLY A 368 16.13 -23.92 0.43
N ALA A 369 14.82 -23.81 0.64
CA ALA A 369 14.03 -24.75 1.44
C ALA A 369 12.52 -24.57 1.15
N GLY A 370 11.69 -25.37 1.82
CA GLY A 370 10.23 -25.29 1.71
C GLY A 370 9.65 -26.22 0.65
N THR A 371 8.47 -25.90 0.14
CA THR A 371 7.75 -26.71 -0.84
C THR A 371 7.38 -25.90 -2.08
N ILE A 372 7.48 -26.53 -3.25
CA ILE A 372 6.96 -26.00 -4.50
C ILE A 372 5.96 -26.99 -5.05
N ASN A 373 4.78 -26.50 -5.44
CA ASN A 373 3.67 -27.34 -5.90
C ASN A 373 3.09 -26.81 -7.21
N THR A 374 2.56 -27.71 -8.01
CA THR A 374 1.43 -27.41 -8.91
C THR A 374 0.11 -27.55 -8.15
N LEU A 375 -1.03 -27.27 -8.79
CA LEU A 375 -2.34 -27.46 -8.15
C LEU A 375 -2.59 -28.89 -7.64
N THR A 376 -1.95 -29.91 -8.24
CA THR A 376 -2.28 -31.31 -7.94
C THR A 376 -1.12 -32.15 -7.41
N ALA A 377 0.11 -31.64 -7.47
CA ALA A 377 1.30 -32.38 -7.05
C ALA A 377 2.46 -31.46 -6.69
N ALA A 378 3.29 -31.90 -5.74
CA ALA A 378 4.58 -31.27 -5.46
C ALA A 378 5.52 -31.37 -6.67
N TRP A 379 6.35 -30.36 -6.89
CA TRP A 379 7.46 -30.44 -7.82
C TRP A 379 8.53 -31.35 -7.21
N SER A 380 9.12 -32.23 -8.02
CA SER A 380 10.24 -33.10 -7.59
C SER A 380 11.51 -32.79 -8.38
N PRO A 381 12.09 -31.59 -8.27
CA PRO A 381 13.34 -31.30 -8.94
C PRO A 381 14.46 -32.07 -8.24
N LYS A 382 15.26 -32.78 -9.04
CA LYS A 382 16.34 -33.66 -8.55
C LYS A 382 17.73 -33.06 -8.70
N ALA A 383 17.85 -31.90 -9.36
CA ALA A 383 19.10 -31.20 -9.64
C ALA A 383 18.83 -29.74 -10.03
N ASP A 384 19.88 -28.91 -9.98
CA ASP A 384 19.88 -27.55 -10.54
C ASP A 384 19.47 -27.56 -12.03
N GLN A 385 18.69 -26.55 -12.45
CA GLN A 385 18.19 -26.43 -13.83
C GLN A 385 18.85 -25.25 -14.54
N GLN A 386 19.61 -25.58 -15.59
CA GLN A 386 20.32 -24.63 -16.46
C GLN A 386 19.46 -24.16 -17.62
N ASP A 387 18.91 -25.14 -18.31
CA ASP A 387 18.14 -24.95 -19.53
C ASP A 387 16.72 -24.53 -19.18
N ALA A 388 16.10 -23.84 -20.13
CA ALA A 388 14.66 -23.58 -20.08
C ALA A 388 13.92 -24.90 -19.83
N PHE A 389 12.95 -24.88 -18.91
CA PHE A 389 12.15 -26.05 -18.58
C PHE A 389 10.69 -25.67 -18.38
N SER A 390 9.86 -26.71 -18.30
CA SER A 390 8.44 -26.58 -17.99
C SER A 390 8.02 -27.64 -16.97
N VAL A 391 6.92 -27.42 -16.26
CA VAL A 391 6.39 -28.35 -15.25
C VAL A 391 4.95 -28.71 -15.59
N SER A 392 4.70 -30.00 -15.79
CA SER A 392 3.37 -30.58 -16.04
C SER A 392 2.45 -30.47 -14.82
N VAL A 393 1.15 -30.72 -15.00
CA VAL A 393 0.17 -30.77 -13.90
C VAL A 393 0.49 -31.79 -12.81
N THR A 394 1.27 -32.84 -13.12
CA THR A 394 1.69 -33.87 -12.16
C THR A 394 3.01 -33.52 -11.45
N GLY A 395 3.56 -32.33 -11.67
CA GLY A 395 4.83 -31.89 -11.10
C GLY A 395 6.07 -32.42 -11.82
N ALA A 396 5.91 -33.12 -12.95
CA ALA A 396 7.04 -33.60 -13.75
C ALA A 396 7.68 -32.47 -14.56
N ILE A 397 9.01 -32.39 -14.51
CA ILE A 397 9.83 -31.40 -15.22
C ILE A 397 10.18 -31.92 -16.62
N THR A 398 10.15 -31.05 -17.62
CA THR A 398 10.52 -31.39 -19.01
C THR A 398 11.45 -30.36 -19.63
N VAL A 399 12.50 -30.86 -20.28
CA VAL A 399 13.56 -30.13 -20.95
C VAL A 399 13.77 -30.75 -22.35
N PRO A 400 13.66 -30.01 -23.47
CA PRO A 400 13.25 -28.61 -23.55
C PRO A 400 11.79 -28.39 -23.09
N PRO A 401 11.35 -27.14 -22.86
CA PRO A 401 10.00 -26.85 -22.37
C PRO A 401 8.91 -27.37 -23.32
N ASP A 402 7.87 -27.98 -22.75
CA ASP A 402 6.61 -28.28 -23.45
C ASP A 402 5.66 -27.09 -23.24
N THR A 403 5.13 -26.52 -24.31
CA THR A 403 4.24 -25.35 -24.25
C THR A 403 2.88 -25.66 -23.62
N GLU A 404 2.47 -26.93 -23.57
CA GLU A 404 1.22 -27.36 -22.94
C GLU A 404 1.32 -27.48 -21.41
N HIS A 405 2.54 -27.43 -20.87
CA HIS A 405 2.74 -27.48 -19.44
C HIS A 405 2.29 -26.18 -18.75
N PRO A 406 1.60 -26.28 -17.59
CA PRO A 406 1.06 -25.11 -16.90
C PRO A 406 2.14 -24.17 -16.35
N VAL A 407 3.38 -24.60 -16.18
CA VAL A 407 4.43 -23.73 -15.66
C VAL A 407 5.59 -23.68 -16.64
N GLN A 408 5.95 -22.46 -17.03
CA GLN A 408 7.05 -22.19 -17.95
C GLN A 408 8.15 -21.41 -17.22
N VAL A 409 9.40 -21.88 -17.28
CA VAL A 409 10.58 -21.22 -16.69
C VAL A 409 11.66 -21.10 -17.75
N THR A 410 11.82 -19.89 -18.30
CA THR A 410 12.62 -19.69 -19.52
C THR A 410 13.44 -18.40 -19.51
N GLY A 411 14.61 -18.41 -20.13
CA GLY A 411 15.38 -17.19 -20.38
C GLY A 411 15.90 -16.44 -19.13
N ASN A 412 15.87 -17.06 -17.95
CA ASN A 412 16.45 -16.47 -16.74
C ASN A 412 17.98 -16.70 -16.68
N THR A 413 18.71 -15.84 -15.96
CA THR A 413 20.19 -15.81 -15.94
C THR A 413 20.80 -15.74 -14.53
N ALA A 414 21.96 -16.39 -14.33
CA ALA A 414 22.78 -16.29 -13.12
C ALA A 414 24.25 -16.67 -13.41
N PRO A 415 25.30 -16.05 -12.83
CA PRO A 415 26.69 -16.31 -13.22
C PRO A 415 27.37 -17.46 -12.45
N ASN A 416 26.95 -17.73 -11.20
CA ASN A 416 27.71 -18.59 -10.31
C ASN A 416 27.19 -20.02 -10.34
N ASN A 417 28.03 -20.89 -10.93
CA ASN A 417 27.81 -22.29 -11.26
C ASN A 417 27.08 -22.45 -12.61
N PRO A 418 27.73 -23.03 -13.65
CA PRO A 418 27.09 -23.29 -14.94
C PRO A 418 25.77 -24.06 -14.83
N GLY A 419 25.46 -24.66 -13.67
CA GLY A 419 24.23 -25.35 -13.26
C GLY A 419 22.91 -24.57 -13.00
N THR A 420 22.92 -23.27 -12.73
CA THR A 420 21.84 -22.67 -11.88
C THR A 420 21.04 -21.50 -12.47
N HIS A 421 21.06 -21.30 -13.80
CA HIS A 421 20.46 -20.12 -14.43
C HIS A 421 18.94 -20.02 -14.22
N GLN A 422 18.18 -21.08 -14.49
CA GLN A 422 16.73 -21.08 -14.31
C GLN A 422 16.34 -21.36 -12.86
N MET A 423 16.96 -22.39 -12.26
CA MET A 423 16.64 -22.82 -10.90
C MET A 423 17.86 -23.37 -10.17
N ARG A 424 17.99 -22.99 -8.89
CA ARG A 424 18.90 -23.64 -7.93
C ARG A 424 18.10 -24.34 -6.84
N CYS A 425 18.50 -25.55 -6.48
CA CYS A 425 17.96 -26.31 -5.35
C CYS A 425 19.10 -26.60 -4.36
N GLU A 426 18.92 -26.26 -3.08
CA GLU A 426 19.90 -26.56 -2.02
C GLU A 426 19.47 -27.70 -1.09
#